data_AF-S3BTB6-F1
#
_entry.id   AF-S3BTB6-F1
#
_cell.length_a   1.000
_cell.length_b   1.000
_cell.length_c   1.000
_cell.angle_alpha   90.00
_cell.angle_beta   90.00
_cell.angle_gamma   90.00
#
_symmetry.space_group_name_H-M   'P 1'
#
loop_
_entity.id
_entity.type
_entity.pdbx_description
1 polymer ?
#
loop_
_entity_poly.entity_id
_entity_poly.type
_entity_poly.pdbx_seq_one_letter_code
_entity_poly.pdbx_strand_id
1 'polypeptide(L)'
;MGTSGAPRVAKASFARLMYKLKPILRRGRGRSLLGTIQALTMILRGWRTYYALDDWKEIFERIDIHIRRHLRKLIWRAWKCPKTRERELRRRGLSSEQVWKSSVNGRGPWWNANASHTLKAFPNSVFWRMGLYSLLSKA
;
A
#
# COMPACT_ATOMS: atom_id res chain seq x y z
N MET A 1 10.78 -31.74 -6.54
CA MET A 1 10.14 -30.40 -6.50
C MET A 1 8.64 -30.60 -6.58
N GLY A 2 7.95 -30.58 -5.43
CA GLY A 2 6.55 -31.00 -5.34
C GLY A 2 5.62 -30.10 -6.16
N THR A 3 5.06 -30.63 -7.23
CA THR A 3 3.89 -30.09 -7.91
C THR A 3 2.68 -30.37 -7.02
N SER A 4 2.50 -29.57 -5.97
CA SER A 4 1.21 -29.48 -5.29
C SER A 4 0.16 -29.14 -6.35
N GLY A 5 -0.72 -30.08 -6.70
CA GLY A 5 -1.75 -29.97 -7.75
C GLY A 5 -2.85 -28.93 -7.48
N ALA A 6 -2.58 -27.94 -6.62
CA ALA A 6 -3.49 -26.83 -6.35
C ALA A 6 -3.54 -25.89 -7.58
N PRO A 7 -4.73 -25.44 -7.99
CA PRO A 7 -4.89 -24.52 -9.11
C PRO A 7 -4.15 -23.21 -8.81
N ARG A 8 -3.20 -22.82 -9.68
CA ARG A 8 -2.43 -21.58 -9.57
C ARG A 8 -2.95 -20.54 -10.54
N VAL A 9 -3.00 -19.29 -10.10
CA VAL A 9 -3.32 -18.14 -10.92
C VAL A 9 -2.23 -17.92 -11.96
N ALA A 10 -2.65 -17.81 -13.23
CA ALA A 10 -1.74 -17.48 -14.31
C ALA A 10 -1.14 -16.07 -14.14
N LYS A 11 0.14 -15.89 -14.51
CA LYS A 11 0.84 -14.58 -14.50
C LYS A 11 0.03 -13.46 -15.19
N ALA A 12 -0.68 -13.80 -16.27
CA ALA A 12 -1.54 -12.86 -16.99
C ALA A 12 -2.69 -12.30 -16.14
N SER A 13 -3.28 -13.09 -15.24
CA SER A 13 -4.34 -12.64 -14.34
C SER A 13 -3.84 -11.61 -13.33
N PHE A 14 -2.62 -11.77 -12.81
CA PHE A 14 -1.97 -10.78 -11.96
C PHE A 14 -1.69 -9.48 -12.71
N ALA A 15 -1.20 -9.57 -13.95
CA ALA A 15 -1.00 -8.39 -14.78
C ALA A 15 -2.31 -7.63 -15.01
N ARG A 16 -3.42 -8.34 -15.27
CA ARG A 16 -4.76 -7.74 -15.38
C ARG A 16 -5.23 -7.07 -14.09
N LEU A 17 -4.99 -7.69 -12.92
CA LEU A 17 -5.29 -7.06 -11.63
C LEU A 17 -4.52 -5.74 -11.49
N MET A 18 -3.20 -5.78 -11.69
CA MET A 18 -2.36 -4.58 -11.58
C MET A 18 -2.76 -3.49 -12.57
N TYR A 19 -3.15 -3.86 -13.79
CA TYR A 19 -3.70 -2.94 -14.78
C TYR A 19 -4.98 -2.26 -14.27
N LYS A 20 -5.91 -3.01 -13.65
CA LYS A 20 -7.14 -2.46 -13.04
C LYS A 20 -6.85 -1.53 -11.85
N LEU A 21 -5.85 -1.84 -11.01
CA LEU A 21 -5.51 -1.04 -9.84
C LEU A 21 -4.77 0.26 -10.19
N LYS A 22 -3.96 0.25 -11.25
CA LYS A 22 -3.15 1.40 -11.71
C LYS A 22 -3.94 2.71 -11.84
N PRO A 23 -5.10 2.80 -12.52
CA PRO A 23 -5.86 4.04 -12.62
C PRO A 23 -6.38 4.53 -11.26
N ILE A 24 -6.76 3.64 -10.35
CA ILE A 24 -7.25 3.99 -9.01
C ILE A 24 -6.12 4.63 -8.21
N LEU A 25 -4.96 3.97 -8.18
CA LEU A 25 -3.77 4.49 -7.51
C LEU A 25 -3.26 5.81 -8.12
N ARG A 26 -3.44 6.01 -9.43
CA ARG A 26 -3.10 7.25 -10.12
C ARG A 26 -4.05 8.39 -9.74
N ARG A 27 -5.36 8.14 -9.78
CA ARG A 27 -6.43 9.10 -9.42
C ARG A 27 -6.47 9.40 -7.92
N GLY A 28 -5.91 8.55 -7.07
CA GLY A 28 -5.83 8.79 -5.63
C GLY A 28 -5.05 10.05 -5.25
N ARG A 29 -4.25 10.63 -6.16
CA ARG A 29 -3.65 11.96 -5.96
C ARG A 29 -4.76 13.02 -5.96
N GLY A 30 -4.93 13.70 -4.84
CA GLY A 30 -5.94 14.75 -4.70
C GLY A 30 -7.34 14.24 -4.39
N ARG A 31 -7.49 12.94 -4.08
CA ARG A 31 -8.73 12.34 -3.57
C ARG A 31 -8.55 11.89 -2.13
N SER A 32 -9.66 11.58 -1.48
CA SER A 32 -9.64 10.94 -0.16
C SER A 32 -8.84 9.64 -0.21
N LEU A 33 -7.90 9.49 0.74
CA LEU A 33 -7.16 8.25 0.92
C LEU A 33 -8.11 7.11 1.25
N LEU A 34 -9.10 7.36 2.12
CA LEU A 34 -10.11 6.37 2.50
C LEU A 34 -10.93 5.91 1.29
N GLY A 35 -11.40 6.85 0.46
CA GLY A 35 -12.13 6.51 -0.77
C GLY A 35 -11.26 5.70 -1.76
N THR A 36 -9.95 5.99 -1.81
CA THR A 36 -9.01 5.19 -2.60
C THR A 36 -8.87 3.77 -2.04
N ILE A 37 -8.77 3.62 -0.72
CA ILE A 37 -8.69 2.32 -0.03
C ILE A 37 -9.97 1.51 -0.25
N GLN A 38 -11.15 2.12 -0.15
CA GLN A 38 -12.43 1.45 -0.40
C GLN A 38 -12.52 0.92 -1.84
N ALA A 39 -12.16 1.74 -2.83
CA ALA A 39 -12.15 1.32 -4.23
C ALA A 39 -11.18 0.16 -4.50
N LEU A 40 -9.98 0.19 -3.90
CA LEU A 40 -9.02 -0.92 -3.99
C LEU A 40 -9.59 -2.18 -3.35
N THR A 41 -10.14 -2.07 -2.14
CA THR A 41 -10.67 -3.18 -1.34
C THR A 41 -11.80 -3.91 -2.07
N MET A 42 -12.72 -3.19 -2.70
CA MET A 42 -13.80 -3.80 -3.49
C MET A 42 -13.25 -4.71 -4.61
N ILE A 43 -12.24 -4.24 -5.34
CA ILE A 43 -11.62 -5.02 -6.43
C ILE A 43 -10.81 -6.19 -5.88
N LEU A 44 -10.00 -5.96 -4.85
CA LEU A 44 -9.14 -6.99 -4.25
C LEU A 44 -9.99 -8.13 -3.66
N ARG A 45 -11.08 -7.80 -2.97
CA ARG A 45 -11.99 -8.79 -2.39
C ARG A 45 -12.63 -9.64 -3.48
N GLY A 46 -13.24 -9.03 -4.49
CA GLY A 46 -13.85 -9.77 -5.60
C GLY A 46 -12.84 -10.64 -6.36
N TRP A 47 -11.63 -10.13 -6.58
CA TRP A 47 -10.55 -10.89 -7.20
C TRP A 47 -10.08 -12.06 -6.33
N ARG A 48 -9.96 -11.87 -5.01
CA ARG A 48 -9.54 -12.92 -4.08
C ARG A 48 -10.59 -14.01 -3.95
N THR A 49 -11.87 -13.66 -3.95
CA THR A 49 -13.00 -14.61 -3.96
C THR A 49 -12.98 -15.47 -5.22
N TYR A 50 -12.77 -14.87 -6.39
CA TYR A 50 -12.69 -15.63 -7.65
C TYR A 50 -11.52 -16.62 -7.66
N TYR A 51 -10.38 -16.23 -7.09
CA TYR A 51 -9.18 -17.08 -7.02
C TYR A 51 -8.99 -17.75 -5.64
N ALA A 52 -10.07 -18.03 -4.91
CA ALA A 52 -10.05 -18.53 -3.53
C ALA A 52 -9.11 -19.73 -3.33
N LEU A 53 -9.08 -20.66 -4.30
CA LEU A 53 -8.33 -21.91 -4.25
C LEU A 53 -6.81 -21.79 -4.42
N ASP A 54 -6.30 -20.63 -4.88
CA ASP A 54 -4.86 -20.40 -5.00
C ASP A 54 -4.26 -20.02 -3.63
N ASP A 55 -3.12 -20.62 -3.29
CA ASP A 55 -2.35 -20.39 -2.06
C ASP A 55 -0.93 -19.85 -2.33
N TRP A 56 -0.72 -19.15 -3.46
CA TRP A 56 0.56 -18.51 -3.79
C TRP A 56 0.83 -17.24 -2.96
N LYS A 57 1.12 -17.45 -1.67
CA LYS A 57 1.33 -16.40 -0.66
C LYS A 57 2.35 -15.34 -1.08
N GLU A 58 3.48 -15.75 -1.66
CA GLU A 58 4.56 -14.83 -2.08
C GLU A 58 4.06 -13.77 -3.08
N ILE A 59 3.27 -14.16 -4.08
CA ILE A 59 2.75 -13.20 -5.07
C ILE A 59 1.72 -12.27 -4.43
N PHE A 60 0.81 -12.82 -3.61
CA PHE A 60 -0.19 -12.03 -2.91
C PHE A 60 0.48 -10.98 -2.00
N GLU A 61 1.50 -11.38 -1.25
CA GLU A 61 2.28 -10.49 -0.41
C GLU A 61 2.95 -9.38 -1.22
N ARG A 62 3.56 -9.72 -2.36
CA ARG A 62 4.22 -8.75 -3.24
C ARG A 62 3.24 -7.68 -3.76
N ILE A 63 2.02 -8.08 -4.11
CA ILE A 63 0.96 -7.16 -4.56
C ILE A 63 0.53 -6.26 -3.41
N ASP A 64 0.28 -6.85 -2.24
CA ASP A 64 -0.08 -6.15 -1.01
C ASP A 64 0.98 -5.09 -0.62
N ILE A 65 2.28 -5.45 -0.69
CA ILE A 65 3.41 -4.53 -0.47
C ILE A 65 3.37 -3.39 -1.49
N HIS A 66 3.17 -3.71 -2.77
CA HIS A 66 3.12 -2.70 -3.83
C HIS A 66 1.99 -1.68 -3.60
N ILE A 67 0.81 -2.16 -3.21
CA ILE A 67 -0.36 -1.33 -2.91
C ILE A 67 -0.07 -0.44 -1.69
N ARG A 68 0.41 -1.01 -0.58
CA ARG A 68 0.72 -0.23 0.63
C ARG A 68 1.81 0.82 0.39
N ARG A 69 2.85 0.51 -0.39
CA ARG A 69 3.86 1.49 -0.80
C ARG A 69 3.26 2.60 -1.66
N HIS A 70 2.33 2.30 -2.56
CA HIS A 70 1.62 3.31 -3.32
C HIS A 70 0.75 4.22 -2.45
N LEU A 71 0.05 3.66 -1.45
CA LEU A 71 -0.74 4.46 -0.51
C LEU A 71 0.14 5.38 0.34
N ARG A 72 1.28 4.87 0.87
CA ARG A 72 2.28 5.71 1.56
C ARG A 72 2.81 6.82 0.66
N LYS A 73 3.06 6.53 -0.62
CA LYS A 73 3.45 7.56 -1.62
C LYS A 73 2.36 8.64 -1.75
N LEU A 74 1.08 8.27 -1.79
CA LEU A 74 -0.01 9.25 -1.88
C LEU A 74 -0.05 10.15 -0.65
N ILE A 75 0.11 9.59 0.55
CA ILE A 75 0.19 10.36 1.80
C ILE A 75 1.38 11.33 1.75
N TRP A 76 2.56 10.86 1.39
CA TRP A 76 3.75 11.71 1.29
C TRP A 76 3.58 12.85 0.28
N ARG A 77 2.90 12.60 -0.84
CA ARG A 77 2.58 13.64 -1.84
C ARG A 77 1.54 14.64 -1.35
N ALA A 78 0.63 14.23 -0.47
CA ALA A 78 -0.31 15.15 0.17
C ALA A 78 0.42 16.11 1.11
N TRP A 79 1.50 15.65 1.76
CA TRP A 79 2.38 16.48 2.59
C TRP A 79 3.42 17.22 1.74
N LYS A 80 2.92 18.19 0.97
CA LYS A 80 3.74 18.98 0.04
C LYS A 80 4.85 19.76 0.77
N CYS A 81 4.53 20.39 1.90
CA CYS A 81 5.42 21.29 2.61
C CYS A 81 6.20 20.56 3.73
N PRO A 82 7.49 20.87 3.94
CA PRO A 82 8.29 20.30 5.02
C PRO A 82 7.63 20.45 6.40
N LYS A 83 7.11 21.65 6.73
CA LYS A 83 6.38 21.91 7.98
C LYS A 83 5.20 20.96 8.21
N THR A 84 4.49 20.57 7.14
CA THR A 84 3.39 19.59 7.24
C THR A 84 3.92 18.20 7.52
N ARG A 85 5.00 17.78 6.84
CA ARG A 85 5.65 16.48 7.11
C ARG A 85 6.10 16.41 8.56
N GLU A 86 6.70 17.47 9.08
CA GLU A 86 7.17 17.51 10.46
C GLU A 86 6.04 17.33 11.45
N ARG A 87 4.99 18.15 11.31
CA ARG A 87 3.80 18.10 12.15
C ARG A 87 3.18 16.70 12.15
N GLU A 88 3.01 16.12 10.98
CA GLU A 88 2.34 14.84 10.83
C GLU A 88 3.18 13.65 11.30
N LEU A 89 4.51 13.69 11.14
CA LEU A 89 5.41 12.67 11.67
C LEU A 89 5.51 12.77 13.20
N ARG A 90 5.58 13.98 13.76
CA ARG A 90 5.57 14.20 15.22
C ARG A 90 4.28 13.69 15.86
N ARG A 91 3.12 13.98 15.24
CA ARG A 91 1.80 13.45 15.67
C ARG A 91 1.74 11.92 15.72
N ARG A 92 2.65 11.24 15.02
CA ARG A 92 2.75 9.78 14.95
C ARG A 92 3.88 9.21 15.82
N GLY A 93 4.44 10.03 16.72
CA GLY A 93 5.38 9.59 17.75
C GLY A 93 6.83 9.44 17.30
N LEU A 94 7.23 10.03 16.16
CA LEU A 94 8.64 10.06 15.77
C LEU A 94 9.41 11.11 16.59
N SER A 95 10.67 10.81 16.92
CA SER A 95 11.54 11.75 17.65
C SER A 95 11.82 13.01 16.82
N SER A 96 12.04 14.15 17.49
CA SER A 96 12.29 15.44 16.84
C SER A 96 13.42 15.39 15.80
N GLU A 97 14.50 14.66 16.09
CA GLU A 97 15.62 14.46 15.17
C GLU A 97 15.20 13.68 13.92
N GLN A 98 14.48 12.56 14.07
CA GLN A 98 13.99 11.77 12.95
C GLN A 98 13.02 12.56 12.08
N VAL A 99 12.15 13.33 12.72
CA VAL A 99 11.16 14.20 12.08
C VAL A 99 11.84 15.24 11.19
N TRP A 100 12.81 15.98 11.74
CA TRP A 100 13.55 17.00 11.00
C TRP A 100 14.35 16.39 9.85
N LYS A 101 15.15 15.34 10.11
CA LYS A 101 15.91 14.65 9.05
C LYS A 101 15.01 14.16 7.92
N SER A 102 13.80 13.71 8.23
CA SER A 102 12.87 13.17 7.24
C SER A 102 12.12 14.25 6.44
N SER A 103 11.82 15.40 7.05
CA SER A 103 11.01 16.44 6.39
C SER A 103 11.75 17.13 5.25
N VAL A 104 13.07 17.34 5.41
CA VAL A 104 13.94 18.11 4.49
C VAL A 104 14.92 17.27 3.67
N ASN A 105 14.80 15.94 3.65
CA ASN A 105 15.78 15.03 3.02
C ASN A 105 15.96 15.13 1.48
N GLY A 106 15.18 15.96 0.78
CA GLY A 106 15.23 16.11 -0.68
C GLY A 106 14.85 14.87 -1.50
N ARG A 107 14.48 13.74 -0.88
CA ARG A 107 14.18 12.49 -1.58
C ARG A 107 12.76 12.50 -2.17
N GLY A 108 12.60 11.79 -3.29
CA GLY A 108 11.32 11.70 -3.98
C GLY A 108 10.24 10.91 -3.19
N PRO A 109 8.95 11.06 -3.53
CA PRO A 109 7.86 10.39 -2.82
C PRO A 109 7.90 8.86 -2.83
N TRP A 110 8.40 8.25 -3.92
CA TRP A 110 8.50 6.79 -4.01
C TRP A 110 9.58 6.19 -3.11
N TRP A 111 10.67 6.94 -2.90
CA TRP A 111 11.72 6.58 -1.96
C TRP A 111 11.20 6.69 -0.53
N ASN A 112 10.60 7.84 -0.17
CA ASN A 112 10.05 8.06 1.18
C ASN A 112 8.93 7.07 1.53
N ALA A 113 8.15 6.60 0.55
CA ALA A 113 7.09 5.62 0.78
C ALA A 113 7.56 4.27 1.35
N ASN A 114 8.86 3.95 1.24
CA ASN A 114 9.45 2.74 1.82
C ASN A 114 10.58 3.05 2.82
N ALA A 115 10.71 4.31 3.22
CA ALA A 115 11.72 4.73 4.20
C ALA A 115 11.26 4.41 5.62
N SER A 116 12.22 4.18 6.52
CA SER A 116 11.96 3.77 7.91
C SER A 116 11.01 4.72 8.65
N HIS A 117 11.17 6.03 8.48
CA HIS A 117 10.28 7.03 9.11
C HIS A 117 8.83 6.88 8.65
N THR A 118 8.59 6.64 7.35
CA THR A 118 7.23 6.46 6.82
C THR A 118 6.64 5.11 7.21
N LEU A 119 7.46 4.06 7.28
CA LEU A 119 7.01 2.75 7.76
C LEU A 119 6.61 2.79 9.24
N LYS A 120 7.37 3.50 10.07
CA LYS A 120 7.03 3.77 11.48
C LYS A 120 5.77 4.61 11.62
N ALA A 121 5.63 5.66 10.81
CA ALA A 121 4.46 6.54 10.81
C ALA A 121 3.18 5.85 10.27
N PHE A 122 3.34 4.96 9.28
CA PHE A 122 2.25 4.25 8.61
C PHE A 122 2.54 2.74 8.54
N PRO A 123 2.47 2.03 9.68
CA PRO A 123 2.59 0.59 9.71
C PRO A 123 1.41 -0.05 8.98
N ASN A 124 1.54 -1.34 8.64
CA ASN A 124 0.49 -2.08 7.92
C ASN A 124 -0.86 -2.05 8.67
N SER A 125 -0.82 -2.02 10.00
CA SER A 125 -2.02 -1.92 10.86
C SER A 125 -2.83 -0.65 10.66
N VAL A 126 -2.22 0.47 10.20
CA VAL A 126 -2.97 1.68 9.85
C VAL A 126 -3.86 1.42 8.64
N PHE A 127 -3.32 0.79 7.61
CA PHE A 127 -4.10 0.50 6.40
C PHE A 127 -5.17 -0.57 6.66
N TRP A 128 -4.86 -1.56 7.49
CA TRP A 128 -5.84 -2.56 7.92
C TRP A 128 -7.02 -1.91 8.67
N ARG A 129 -6.74 -1.01 9.64
CA ARG A 129 -7.80 -0.25 10.35
C ARG A 129 -8.60 0.67 9.43
N MET A 130 -8.00 1.15 8.34
CA MET A 130 -8.70 1.92 7.30
C MET A 130 -9.53 1.03 6.35
N GLY A 131 -9.56 -0.29 6.57
CA GLY A 131 -10.34 -1.24 5.78
C GLY A 131 -9.66 -1.73 4.51
N LEU A 132 -8.33 -1.60 4.38
CA LEU A 132 -7.61 -2.17 3.23
C LEU A 132 -7.65 -3.70 3.28
N TYR A 133 -8.28 -4.32 2.28
CA TYR A 133 -8.26 -5.77 2.11
C TYR A 133 -6.85 -6.29 1.82
N SER A 134 -6.45 -7.39 2.47
CA SER A 134 -5.20 -8.08 2.21
C SER A 134 -5.45 -9.33 1.37
N LEU A 135 -4.70 -9.53 0.29
CA LEU A 135 -4.81 -10.75 -0.51
C LEU A 135 -4.37 -12.02 0.25
N LEU A 136 -3.63 -11.86 1.35
CA LEU A 136 -3.27 -12.97 2.24
C LEU A 136 -4.40 -13.37 3.19
N SER A 137 -5.45 -12.55 3.33
CA SER A 137 -6.64 -12.96 4.08
C SER A 137 -7.33 -14.10 3.32
N LYS A 138 -7.38 -15.27 3.96
CA LYS A 138 -8.26 -16.37 3.52
C LYS A 138 -9.69 -15.97 3.92
N ALA A 139 -10.61 -16.09 2.97
CA ALA A 139 -12.03 -15.94 3.24
C ALA A 139 -12.52 -17.14 4.06
#